data_AF-A0A072US03-F1
#
_entry.id   AF-A0A072US03-F1
#
_cell.length_a   1.000
_cell.length_b   1.000
_cell.length_c   1.000
_cell.angle_alpha   90.00
_cell.angle_beta   90.00
_cell.angle_gamma   90.00
#
_symmetry.space_group_name_H-M   'P 1'
#
loop_
_entity.id
_entity.type
_entity.pdbx_description
1 polymer ?
#
loop_
_entity_poly.entity_id
_entity_poly.type
_entity_poly.pdbx_seq_one_letter_code
_entity_poly.pdbx_strand_id
1 'polypeptide(L)'
;MNTDNFKKDIDELIDQFAQDESKTLADMKRVWISKKFSYIYEASPSKNLAFFMQSLYAHCIGYMVSNGSLSYKLGGLYCLYCLYETQPFKPPFKVYISLGELKNLRILVIDAKANDIGVVPALVKRMLESNTFLFGAVDLAECSATETVNQLEQLQKARIQAAYEKLFDSMPIENYVRMDLGLEVDLNLLKKMSAEYAEAKNVAIKEASSILDVQNIKHISEDKELIGDVVEKIAGDWHVQKQTFYKQTGLGETDEYEQELEQLLLQQYSDDD
;
A
#
# COMPACT_ATOMS: atom_id res chain seq x y z
N MET A 1 -32.07 -23.30 -0.17
CA MET A 1 -32.25 -23.72 -1.58
C MET A 1 -31.20 -24.77 -1.84
N ASN A 2 -31.56 -25.98 -2.31
CA ASN A 2 -30.58 -27.04 -2.49
C ASN A 2 -29.76 -26.75 -3.75
N THR A 3 -28.55 -26.23 -3.57
CA THR A 3 -27.63 -25.87 -4.66
C THR A 3 -26.91 -27.07 -5.27
N ASP A 4 -27.01 -28.24 -4.64
CA ASP A 4 -26.12 -29.38 -4.92
C ASP A 4 -26.37 -29.99 -6.30
N ASN A 5 -27.59 -29.87 -6.84
CA ASN A 5 -27.89 -30.37 -8.18
C ASN A 5 -27.18 -29.54 -9.27
N PHE A 6 -27.20 -28.21 -9.17
CA PHE A 6 -26.53 -27.35 -10.16
C PHE A 6 -25.02 -27.47 -10.09
N LYS A 7 -24.48 -27.72 -8.88
CA LYS A 7 -23.06 -28.01 -8.70
C LYS A 7 -22.67 -29.29 -9.44
N LYS A 8 -23.45 -30.37 -9.30
CA LYS A 8 -23.25 -31.61 -10.05
C LYS A 8 -23.33 -31.42 -11.56
N ASP A 9 -24.26 -30.61 -12.04
CA ASP A 9 -24.34 -30.31 -13.47
C ASP A 9 -23.05 -29.63 -13.98
N ILE A 10 -22.49 -28.69 -13.21
CA ILE A 10 -21.21 -28.06 -13.52
C ILE A 10 -20.05 -29.07 -13.41
N ASP A 11 -20.05 -29.92 -12.38
CA ASP A 11 -19.04 -30.96 -12.17
C ASP A 11 -18.98 -31.89 -13.39
N GLU A 12 -20.14 -32.41 -13.83
CA GLU A 12 -20.25 -33.27 -15.02
C GLU A 12 -19.79 -32.56 -16.30
N LEU A 13 -20.08 -31.27 -16.45
CA LEU A 13 -19.65 -30.47 -17.60
C LEU A 13 -18.13 -30.34 -17.63
N ILE A 14 -17.52 -30.02 -16.48
CA ILE A 14 -16.08 -29.83 -16.34
C ILE A 14 -15.35 -31.18 -16.44
N ASP A 15 -15.88 -32.24 -15.86
CA ASP A 15 -15.34 -33.60 -15.98
C ASP A 15 -15.31 -34.05 -17.44
N GLN A 16 -16.39 -33.82 -18.19
CA GLN A 16 -16.42 -34.17 -19.61
C GLN A 16 -15.43 -33.33 -20.43
N PHE A 17 -15.24 -32.06 -20.08
CA PHE A 17 -14.21 -31.23 -20.70
C PHE A 17 -12.79 -31.75 -20.36
N ALA A 18 -12.56 -32.15 -19.11
CA ALA A 18 -11.25 -32.59 -18.63
C ALA A 18 -10.88 -34.01 -19.05
N GLN A 19 -11.84 -34.88 -19.37
CA GLN A 19 -11.63 -36.29 -19.75
C GLN A 19 -10.63 -36.49 -20.90
N ASP A 20 -10.62 -35.59 -21.89
CA ASP A 20 -9.73 -35.66 -23.05
C ASP A 20 -8.47 -34.77 -22.91
N GLU A 21 -8.12 -34.35 -21.69
CA GLU A 21 -7.11 -33.31 -21.41
C GLU A 21 -7.33 -32.03 -22.26
N SER A 22 -8.59 -31.71 -22.55
CA SER A 22 -8.90 -30.55 -23.38
C SER A 22 -8.43 -29.28 -22.69
N LYS A 23 -7.88 -28.36 -23.48
CA LYS A 23 -7.31 -27.08 -23.00
C LYS A 23 -7.88 -25.87 -23.74
N THR A 24 -8.66 -26.09 -24.80
CA THR A 24 -9.14 -25.01 -25.67
C THR A 24 -10.56 -24.57 -25.30
N LEU A 25 -10.84 -23.27 -25.50
CA LEU A 25 -12.19 -22.74 -25.36
C LEU A 25 -13.18 -23.35 -26.37
N ALA A 26 -12.70 -23.77 -27.54
CA ALA A 26 -13.53 -24.39 -28.57
C ALA A 26 -14.08 -25.75 -28.10
N ASP A 27 -13.25 -26.55 -27.42
CA ASP A 27 -13.67 -27.83 -26.85
C ASP A 27 -14.71 -27.61 -25.74
N MET A 28 -14.50 -26.62 -24.86
CA MET A 28 -15.51 -26.27 -23.85
C MET A 28 -16.83 -25.85 -24.49
N LYS A 29 -16.82 -25.03 -25.54
CA LYS A 29 -18.04 -24.64 -26.26
C LYS A 29 -18.74 -25.84 -26.90
N ARG A 30 -17.99 -26.81 -27.43
CA ARG A 30 -18.54 -28.05 -27.98
C ARG A 30 -19.27 -28.86 -26.89
N VAL A 31 -18.65 -29.02 -25.73
CA VAL A 31 -19.25 -29.71 -24.57
C VAL A 31 -20.48 -28.96 -24.07
N TRP A 32 -20.40 -27.63 -23.92
CA TRP A 32 -21.50 -26.76 -23.51
C TRP A 32 -22.75 -26.92 -24.40
N ILE A 33 -22.56 -26.90 -25.72
CA ILE A 33 -23.65 -27.05 -26.70
C ILE A 33 -24.20 -28.48 -26.67
N SER A 34 -23.32 -29.49 -26.62
CA SER A 34 -23.70 -30.90 -26.56
C SER A 34 -24.60 -31.22 -25.37
N LYS A 35 -24.25 -30.69 -24.19
CA LYS A 35 -25.02 -30.83 -22.95
C LYS A 35 -26.24 -29.90 -22.88
N LYS A 36 -26.40 -28.99 -23.85
CA LYS A 36 -27.41 -27.92 -23.84
C LYS A 36 -27.40 -27.13 -22.53
N PHE A 37 -26.19 -26.82 -22.04
CA PHE A 37 -26.01 -26.35 -20.66
C PHE A 37 -26.67 -25.00 -20.38
N SER A 38 -26.97 -24.20 -21.42
CA SER A 38 -27.74 -22.95 -21.28
C SER A 38 -29.13 -23.13 -20.65
N TYR A 39 -29.70 -24.34 -20.63
CA TYR A 39 -30.95 -24.60 -19.90
C TYR A 39 -30.81 -24.52 -18.38
N ILE A 40 -29.59 -24.39 -17.83
CA ILE A 40 -29.37 -24.18 -16.40
C ILE A 40 -30.14 -22.97 -15.84
N TYR A 41 -30.38 -21.95 -16.67
CA TYR A 41 -31.13 -20.76 -16.26
C TYR A 41 -32.65 -20.97 -16.22
N GLU A 42 -33.21 -21.96 -16.92
CA GLU A 42 -34.64 -22.29 -16.83
C GLU A 42 -34.98 -22.86 -15.44
N ALA A 43 -34.00 -23.45 -14.77
CA ALA A 43 -34.12 -23.91 -13.40
C ALA A 43 -33.86 -22.79 -12.36
N SER A 44 -33.75 -21.53 -12.81
CA SER A 44 -33.53 -20.40 -11.91
C SER A 44 -34.72 -20.18 -10.96
N PRO A 45 -34.45 -19.81 -9.69
CA PRO A 45 -35.52 -19.59 -8.72
C PRO A 45 -36.21 -18.25 -8.98
N SER A 46 -37.51 -18.19 -8.68
CA SER A 46 -38.29 -16.95 -8.75
C SER A 46 -37.90 -15.91 -7.69
N LYS A 47 -37.20 -16.33 -6.62
CA LYS A 47 -36.68 -15.47 -5.56
C LYS A 47 -35.17 -15.71 -5.37
N ASN A 48 -34.43 -14.68 -4.98
CA ASN A 48 -32.99 -14.74 -4.72
C ASN A 48 -32.13 -15.13 -5.93
N LEU A 49 -32.45 -14.59 -7.10
CA LEU A 49 -31.72 -14.85 -8.34
C LEU A 49 -30.22 -14.50 -8.26
N ALA A 50 -29.89 -13.42 -7.54
CA ALA A 50 -28.49 -13.05 -7.31
C ALA A 50 -27.72 -14.17 -6.58
N PHE A 51 -28.32 -14.79 -5.56
CA PHE A 51 -27.71 -15.90 -4.83
C PHE A 51 -27.51 -17.12 -5.74
N PHE A 52 -28.50 -17.42 -6.59
CA PHE A 52 -28.38 -18.49 -7.58
C PHE A 52 -27.21 -18.24 -8.54
N MET A 53 -27.15 -17.05 -9.16
CA MET A 53 -26.10 -16.70 -10.11
C MET A 53 -24.71 -16.71 -9.45
N GLN A 54 -24.55 -16.10 -8.28
CA GLN A 54 -23.28 -16.13 -7.56
C GLN A 54 -22.89 -17.54 -7.12
N SER A 55 -23.85 -18.42 -6.81
CA SER A 55 -23.56 -19.82 -6.48
C SER A 55 -22.96 -20.58 -7.67
N LEU A 56 -23.48 -20.35 -8.89
CA LEU A 56 -22.92 -20.95 -10.11
C LEU A 56 -21.49 -20.43 -10.38
N TYR A 57 -21.30 -19.11 -10.23
CA TYR A 57 -19.99 -18.48 -10.42
C TYR A 57 -18.97 -18.96 -9.38
N ALA A 58 -19.33 -18.97 -8.10
CA ALA A 58 -18.47 -19.42 -7.02
C ALA A 58 -18.02 -20.88 -7.20
N HIS A 59 -18.92 -21.74 -7.70
CA HIS A 59 -18.58 -23.13 -7.97
C HIS A 59 -17.55 -23.27 -9.10
N CYS A 60 -17.68 -22.49 -10.18
CA CYS A 60 -16.69 -22.45 -11.26
C CYS A 60 -15.35 -21.86 -10.81
N ILE A 61 -15.39 -20.84 -9.96
CA ILE A 61 -14.19 -20.23 -9.34
C ILE A 61 -13.48 -21.25 -8.44
N GLY A 62 -14.23 -22.11 -7.72
CA GLY A 62 -13.66 -23.20 -6.94
C GLY A 62 -12.77 -24.13 -7.77
N TYR A 63 -13.19 -24.49 -8.99
CA TYR A 63 -12.35 -25.25 -9.92
C TYR A 63 -11.12 -24.48 -10.40
N MET A 64 -11.26 -23.18 -10.66
CA MET A 64 -10.16 -22.31 -11.08
C MET A 64 -9.06 -22.21 -10.01
N VAL A 65 -9.44 -22.17 -8.73
CA VAL A 65 -8.54 -22.06 -7.58
C VAL A 65 -8.04 -23.42 -7.08
N SER A 66 -8.69 -24.52 -7.46
CA SER A 66 -8.34 -25.86 -7.00
C SER A 66 -6.91 -26.29 -7.40
N ASN A 67 -6.31 -27.20 -6.64
CA ASN A 67 -5.01 -27.83 -6.96
C ASN A 67 -5.12 -28.93 -8.04
N GLY A 68 -6.19 -28.93 -8.85
CA GLY A 68 -6.41 -29.89 -9.92
C GLY A 68 -5.51 -29.70 -11.13
N SER A 69 -5.68 -30.57 -12.14
CA SER A 69 -4.95 -30.47 -13.41
C SER A 69 -5.26 -29.15 -14.13
N LEU A 70 -4.38 -28.72 -15.04
CA LEU A 70 -4.58 -27.50 -15.82
C LEU A 70 -5.92 -27.52 -16.58
N SER A 71 -6.34 -28.67 -17.09
CA SER A 71 -7.64 -28.83 -17.76
C SER A 71 -8.82 -28.54 -16.82
N TYR A 72 -8.78 -28.98 -15.56
CA TYR A 72 -9.83 -28.65 -14.60
C TYR A 72 -9.87 -27.14 -14.29
N LYS A 73 -8.71 -26.52 -14.06
CA LYS A 73 -8.61 -25.07 -13.81
C LYS A 73 -9.12 -24.25 -14.99
N LEU A 74 -8.74 -24.62 -16.21
CA LEU A 74 -9.21 -24.00 -17.45
C LEU A 74 -10.69 -24.26 -17.69
N GLY A 75 -11.19 -25.44 -17.34
CA GLY A 75 -12.60 -25.80 -17.38
C GLY A 75 -13.44 -24.87 -16.51
N GLY A 76 -12.99 -24.61 -15.28
CA GLY A 76 -13.61 -23.62 -14.38
C GLY A 76 -13.68 -22.23 -15.01
N LEU A 77 -12.57 -21.73 -15.57
CA LEU A 77 -12.50 -20.41 -16.21
C LEU A 77 -13.42 -20.30 -17.45
N TYR A 78 -13.40 -21.30 -18.33
CA TYR A 78 -14.22 -21.28 -19.53
C TYR A 78 -15.70 -21.47 -19.21
N CYS A 79 -16.04 -22.31 -18.23
CA CYS A 79 -17.41 -22.45 -17.75
C CYS A 79 -17.92 -21.12 -17.18
N LEU A 80 -17.12 -20.45 -16.35
CA LEU A 80 -17.42 -19.13 -15.80
C LEU A 80 -17.70 -18.10 -16.92
N TYR A 81 -16.86 -18.08 -17.95
CA TYR A 81 -17.05 -17.20 -19.11
C TYR A 81 -18.36 -17.49 -19.85
N CYS A 82 -18.64 -18.76 -20.15
CA CYS A 82 -19.89 -19.16 -20.81
C CYS A 82 -21.12 -18.82 -19.95
N LEU A 83 -21.05 -19.01 -18.63
CA LEU A 83 -22.12 -18.65 -17.71
C LEU A 83 -22.37 -17.14 -17.62
N TYR A 84 -21.36 -16.31 -17.85
CA TYR A 84 -21.54 -14.87 -17.88
C TYR A 84 -22.16 -14.39 -19.19
N GLU A 85 -21.70 -14.93 -20.33
CA GLU A 85 -22.13 -14.51 -21.67
C GLU A 85 -23.54 -15.01 -22.03
N THR A 86 -23.92 -16.21 -21.57
CA THR A 86 -25.19 -16.85 -21.94
C THR A 86 -26.35 -16.54 -20.99
N GLN A 87 -26.13 -15.70 -19.98
CA GLN A 87 -27.17 -15.38 -19.00
C GLN A 87 -28.35 -14.62 -19.64
N PRO A 88 -29.60 -14.93 -19.28
CA PRO A 88 -30.78 -14.29 -19.86
C PRO A 88 -31.13 -12.93 -19.23
N PHE A 89 -30.35 -12.48 -18.23
CA PHE A 89 -30.71 -11.34 -17.38
C PHE A 89 -30.21 -10.00 -17.93
N LYS A 90 -31.04 -8.97 -17.81
CA LYS A 90 -30.72 -7.57 -18.17
C LYS A 90 -31.07 -6.65 -17.00
N PRO A 91 -30.10 -5.96 -16.37
CA PRO A 91 -28.66 -5.99 -16.66
C PRO A 91 -28.00 -7.34 -16.28
N PRO A 92 -26.84 -7.69 -16.89
CA PRO A 92 -26.10 -8.90 -16.54
C PRO A 92 -25.64 -8.88 -15.08
N PHE A 93 -25.74 -10.02 -14.40
CA PHE A 93 -25.12 -10.23 -13.09
C PHE A 93 -23.61 -10.28 -13.24
N LYS A 94 -22.91 -9.40 -12.52
CA LYS A 94 -21.45 -9.40 -12.44
C LYS A 94 -20.96 -10.60 -11.64
N VAL A 95 -19.80 -11.11 -12.01
CA VAL A 95 -19.12 -12.19 -11.30
C VAL A 95 -18.42 -11.61 -10.07
N TYR A 96 -18.83 -12.00 -8.87
CA TYR A 96 -18.08 -11.65 -7.67
C TYR A 96 -16.74 -12.41 -7.65
N ILE A 97 -15.64 -11.69 -7.39
CA ILE A 97 -14.32 -12.29 -7.22
C ILE A 97 -13.57 -11.64 -6.05
N SER A 98 -12.95 -12.46 -5.21
CA SER A 98 -12.13 -12.04 -4.09
C SER A 98 -10.71 -11.65 -4.54
N LEU A 99 -9.98 -10.93 -3.69
CA LEU A 99 -8.57 -10.61 -3.98
C LEU A 99 -7.69 -11.87 -4.05
N GLY A 100 -8.00 -12.90 -3.24
CA GLY A 100 -7.31 -14.19 -3.27
C GLY A 100 -7.55 -14.94 -4.58
N GLU A 101 -8.81 -15.06 -4.97
CA GLU A 101 -9.23 -15.67 -6.25
C GLU A 101 -8.62 -14.94 -7.45
N LEU A 102 -8.49 -13.61 -7.39
CA LEU A 102 -7.84 -12.83 -8.44
C LEU A 102 -6.33 -13.12 -8.56
N LYS A 103 -5.63 -13.31 -7.44
CA LYS A 103 -4.21 -13.76 -7.45
C LYS A 103 -4.10 -15.13 -8.10
N ASN A 104 -5.00 -16.06 -7.79
CA ASN A 104 -5.03 -17.38 -8.40
C ASN A 104 -5.35 -17.33 -9.90
N LEU A 105 -6.26 -16.45 -10.32
CA LEU A 105 -6.50 -16.19 -11.75
C LEU A 105 -5.23 -15.68 -12.44
N ARG A 106 -4.45 -14.80 -11.80
CA ARG A 106 -3.16 -14.34 -12.34
C ARG A 106 -2.18 -15.51 -12.52
N ILE A 107 -2.07 -16.39 -11.52
CA ILE A 107 -1.23 -17.60 -11.62
C ILE A 107 -1.69 -18.47 -12.78
N LEU A 108 -2.99 -18.74 -12.90
CA LEU A 108 -3.55 -19.53 -14.02
C LEU A 108 -3.24 -18.92 -15.40
N VAL A 109 -3.27 -17.59 -15.53
CA VAL A 109 -2.91 -16.90 -16.78
C VAL A 109 -1.42 -17.09 -17.10
N ILE A 110 -0.54 -17.10 -16.09
CA ILE A 110 0.89 -17.36 -16.26
C ILE A 110 1.10 -18.82 -16.68
N ASP A 111 0.45 -19.78 -16.00
CA ASP A 111 0.53 -21.21 -16.32
C ASP A 111 0.02 -21.48 -17.75
N ALA A 112 -1.09 -20.84 -18.15
CA ALA A 112 -1.62 -20.96 -19.50
C ALA A 112 -0.66 -20.42 -20.57
N LYS A 113 0.04 -19.32 -20.29
CA LYS A 113 1.09 -18.81 -21.18
C LYS A 113 2.28 -19.76 -21.28
N ALA A 114 2.69 -20.36 -20.16
CA ALA A 114 3.78 -21.35 -20.15
C ALA A 114 3.44 -22.62 -20.94
N ASN A 115 2.13 -22.92 -21.10
CA ASN A 115 1.62 -24.04 -21.89
C ASN A 115 1.18 -23.63 -23.32
N ASP A 116 1.61 -22.47 -23.82
CA ASP A 116 1.28 -21.92 -25.16
C ASP A 116 -0.22 -21.71 -25.44
N ILE A 117 -1.04 -21.52 -24.41
CA ILE A 117 -2.49 -21.28 -24.54
C ILE A 117 -2.76 -19.77 -24.60
N GLY A 118 -2.54 -19.17 -25.76
CA GLY A 118 -2.72 -17.72 -25.99
C GLY A 118 -4.16 -17.20 -25.86
N VAL A 119 -5.16 -18.08 -25.84
CA VAL A 119 -6.58 -17.70 -25.72
C VAL A 119 -6.92 -17.21 -24.31
N VAL A 120 -6.31 -17.79 -23.27
CA VAL A 120 -6.63 -17.49 -21.86
C VAL A 120 -6.30 -16.04 -21.50
N PRO A 121 -5.11 -15.49 -21.79
CA PRO A 121 -4.82 -14.08 -21.54
C PRO A 121 -5.75 -13.12 -22.29
N ALA A 122 -6.07 -13.43 -23.55
CA ALA A 122 -6.97 -12.61 -24.36
C ALA A 122 -8.41 -12.62 -23.81
N LEU A 123 -8.86 -13.77 -23.30
CA LEU A 123 -10.16 -13.93 -22.66
C LEU A 123 -10.25 -13.13 -21.37
N VAL A 124 -9.27 -13.28 -20.46
CA VAL A 124 -9.25 -12.56 -19.19
C VAL A 124 -9.17 -11.05 -19.42
N LYS A 125 -8.35 -10.60 -20.39
CA LYS A 125 -8.30 -9.19 -20.79
C LYS A 125 -9.68 -8.67 -21.21
N ARG A 126 -10.39 -9.43 -22.05
CA ARG A 126 -11.75 -9.07 -22.48
C ARG A 126 -12.71 -8.96 -21.30
N MET A 127 -12.71 -9.94 -20.38
CA MET A 127 -13.60 -9.95 -19.21
C MET A 127 -13.35 -8.75 -18.27
N LEU A 128 -12.09 -8.33 -18.15
CA LEU A 128 -11.72 -7.12 -17.39
C LEU A 128 -12.21 -5.85 -18.07
N GLU A 129 -12.01 -5.73 -19.40
CA GLU A 129 -12.45 -4.59 -20.20
C GLU A 129 -13.99 -4.46 -20.23
N SER A 130 -14.72 -5.59 -20.25
CA SER A 130 -16.18 -5.62 -20.24
C SER A 130 -16.81 -5.38 -18.87
N ASN A 131 -16.03 -5.07 -17.83
CA ASN A 131 -16.53 -4.84 -16.46
C ASN A 131 -17.38 -6.01 -15.92
N THR A 132 -16.95 -7.23 -16.26
CA THR A 132 -17.62 -8.49 -15.89
C THR A 132 -17.49 -8.79 -14.40
N PHE A 133 -16.40 -8.36 -13.76
CA PHE A 133 -16.09 -8.67 -12.38
C PHE A 133 -16.58 -7.59 -11.39
N LEU A 134 -17.06 -8.05 -10.24
CA LEU A 134 -17.31 -7.27 -9.04
C LEU A 134 -16.27 -7.69 -8.00
N PHE A 135 -15.33 -6.80 -7.71
CA PHE A 135 -14.26 -7.09 -6.75
C PHE A 135 -14.77 -6.95 -5.31
N GLY A 136 -14.50 -7.97 -4.50
CA GLY A 136 -14.86 -7.96 -3.08
C GLY A 136 -13.74 -8.46 -2.16
N ALA A 137 -13.93 -8.21 -0.87
CA ALA A 137 -12.94 -8.53 0.15
C ALA A 137 -13.16 -9.91 0.80
N VAL A 138 -14.36 -10.49 0.68
CA VAL A 138 -14.69 -11.79 1.27
C VAL A 138 -14.26 -12.88 0.30
N ASP A 139 -13.34 -13.75 0.74
CA ASP A 139 -13.05 -14.99 0.04
C ASP A 139 -14.14 -16.01 0.39
N LEU A 140 -14.83 -16.54 -0.61
CA LEU A 140 -15.87 -17.57 -0.40
C LEU A 140 -15.25 -18.97 -0.35
N ALA A 141 -14.03 -19.12 -0.89
CA ALA A 141 -13.20 -20.27 -0.60
C ALA A 141 -12.72 -20.15 0.85
N GLU A 142 -12.82 -21.23 1.62
CA GLU A 142 -12.26 -21.35 2.96
C GLU A 142 -10.72 -21.28 2.90
N CYS A 143 -10.14 -20.12 2.56
CA CYS A 143 -8.80 -19.80 3.00
C CYS A 143 -8.87 -19.80 4.52
N SER A 144 -8.06 -20.65 5.14
CA SER A 144 -8.00 -20.77 6.59
C SER A 144 -7.87 -19.37 7.20
N ALA A 145 -8.57 -19.10 8.30
CA ALA A 145 -8.53 -17.78 8.95
C ALA A 145 -7.07 -17.29 9.15
N THR A 146 -6.14 -18.22 9.38
CA THR A 146 -4.70 -18.02 9.47
C THR A 146 -4.05 -17.48 8.20
N GLU A 147 -4.39 -17.96 7.00
CA GLU A 147 -3.84 -17.43 5.75
C GLU A 147 -4.35 -16.01 5.47
N THR A 148 -5.61 -15.74 5.77
CA THR A 148 -6.17 -14.39 5.63
C THR A 148 -5.54 -13.39 6.61
N VAL A 149 -5.28 -13.82 7.86
CA VAL A 149 -4.58 -13.01 8.86
C VAL A 149 -3.14 -12.74 8.43
N ASN A 150 -2.40 -13.74 7.96
CA ASN A 150 -1.02 -13.55 7.49
C ASN A 150 -0.95 -12.57 6.31
N GLN A 151 -1.89 -12.67 5.35
CA GLN A 151 -1.94 -11.72 4.23
C GLN A 151 -2.29 -10.30 4.69
N LEU A 152 -3.20 -10.16 5.67
CA LEU A 152 -3.52 -8.85 6.26
C LEU A 152 -2.36 -8.26 7.04
N GLU A 153 -1.62 -9.08 7.79
CA GLU A 153 -0.38 -8.66 8.46
C GLU A 153 0.68 -8.20 7.47
N GLN A 154 0.89 -8.93 6.37
CA GLN A 154 1.81 -8.51 5.31
C GLN A 154 1.38 -7.17 4.70
N LEU A 155 0.08 -6.97 4.47
CA LEU A 155 -0.46 -5.73 3.91
C LEU A 155 -0.33 -4.56 4.89
N GLN A 156 -0.53 -4.81 6.19
CA GLN A 156 -0.27 -3.81 7.24
C GLN A 156 1.22 -3.47 7.32
N LYS A 157 2.12 -4.44 7.30
CA LYS A 157 3.57 -4.22 7.26
C LYS A 157 3.97 -3.38 6.05
N ALA A 158 3.46 -3.70 4.86
CA ALA A 158 3.73 -2.91 3.66
C ALA A 158 3.19 -1.47 3.75
N ARG A 159 2.02 -1.26 4.35
CA ARG A 159 1.47 0.09 4.57
C ARG A 159 2.27 0.89 5.58
N ILE A 160 2.71 0.25 6.66
CA ILE A 160 3.57 0.86 7.68
C ILE A 160 4.91 1.25 7.04
N GLN A 161 5.50 0.36 6.25
CA GLN A 161 6.74 0.62 5.52
C GLN A 161 6.59 1.81 4.56
N ALA A 162 5.53 1.83 3.74
CA ALA A 162 5.28 2.96 2.84
C ALA A 162 4.97 4.28 3.58
N ALA A 163 4.39 4.21 4.79
CA ALA A 163 4.17 5.39 5.63
C ALA A 163 5.49 5.89 6.24
N TYR A 164 6.37 4.98 6.67
CA TYR A 164 7.71 5.32 7.12
C TYR A 164 8.54 5.93 6.00
N GLU A 165 8.59 5.32 4.82
CA GLU A 165 9.26 5.86 3.65
C GLU A 165 8.75 7.28 3.33
N LYS A 166 7.43 7.51 3.34
CA LYS A 166 6.89 8.86 3.13
C LYS A 166 7.20 9.85 4.25
N LEU A 167 7.23 9.39 5.50
CA LEU A 167 7.56 10.24 6.65
C LEU A 167 9.03 10.65 6.60
N PHE A 168 9.91 9.72 6.26
CA PHE A 168 11.35 9.93 6.18
C PHE A 168 11.79 10.56 4.84
N ASP A 169 11.05 10.41 3.75
CA ASP A 169 11.27 11.18 2.51
C ASP A 169 10.88 12.66 2.69
N SER A 170 9.94 12.94 3.61
CA SER A 170 9.55 14.31 3.97
C SER A 170 10.53 14.96 4.96
N MET A 171 11.76 15.24 4.52
CA MET A 171 12.81 15.79 5.37
C MET A 171 12.90 17.31 5.39
N PRO A 172 12.23 17.93 6.37
CA PRO A 172 12.83 19.01 7.16
C PRO A 172 13.35 18.52 8.53
N ILE A 173 12.85 17.39 9.04
CA ILE A 173 13.07 16.98 10.44
C ILE A 173 14.52 16.56 10.72
N GLU A 174 15.18 15.77 9.85
CA GLU A 174 16.59 15.43 10.05
C GLU A 174 17.51 16.66 9.94
N ASN A 175 17.14 17.63 9.09
CA ASN A 175 17.83 18.93 9.02
C ASN A 175 17.74 19.66 10.37
N TYR A 176 16.58 19.66 11.03
CA TYR A 176 16.42 20.28 12.36
C TYR A 176 17.12 19.51 13.48
N VAL A 177 17.17 18.18 13.40
CA VAL A 177 17.89 17.34 14.39
C VAL A 177 19.40 17.55 14.28
N ARG A 178 19.95 17.75 13.08
CA ARG A 178 21.37 18.04 12.88
C ARG A 178 21.73 19.52 12.93
N MET A 179 20.75 20.43 12.94
CA MET A 179 20.97 21.87 12.97
C MET A 179 21.73 22.30 14.24
N ASP A 180 22.76 23.12 14.03
CA ASP A 180 23.43 23.90 15.06
C ASP A 180 22.91 25.34 15.00
N LEU A 181 22.17 25.74 16.03
CA LEU A 181 21.58 27.07 16.14
C LEU A 181 22.64 28.19 16.10
N GLY A 182 23.87 27.89 16.53
CA GLY A 182 24.97 28.85 16.53
C GLY A 182 25.57 29.14 15.16
N LEU A 183 25.54 28.16 14.26
CA LEU A 183 25.97 28.33 12.87
C LEU A 183 24.90 29.02 12.03
N GLU A 184 23.62 28.71 12.24
CA GLU A 184 22.52 29.28 11.46
C GLU A 184 22.33 30.79 11.69
N VAL A 185 22.58 31.24 12.93
CA VAL A 185 22.44 32.65 13.31
C VAL A 185 23.77 33.43 13.18
N ASP A 186 24.85 32.76 12.75
CA ASP A 186 26.23 33.27 12.75
C ASP A 186 26.50 34.09 14.03
N LEU A 187 26.52 33.38 15.15
CA LEU A 187 26.59 33.97 16.49
C LEU A 187 27.80 34.92 16.65
N ASN A 188 28.88 34.66 15.92
CA ASN A 188 30.07 35.52 15.90
C ASN A 188 29.81 36.86 15.18
N LEU A 189 29.15 36.82 14.03
CA LEU A 189 28.75 38.03 13.31
C LEU A 189 27.74 38.84 14.12
N LEU A 190 26.73 38.19 14.72
CA LEU A 190 25.72 38.88 15.53
C LEU A 190 26.33 39.55 16.77
N LYS A 191 27.28 38.88 17.46
CA LYS A 191 28.03 39.47 18.58
C LYS A 191 28.81 40.70 18.16
N LYS A 192 29.52 40.61 17.03
CA LYS A 192 30.27 41.73 16.47
C LYS A 192 29.36 42.91 16.17
N MET A 193 28.25 42.68 15.46
CA MET A 193 27.27 43.71 15.14
C MET A 193 26.63 44.32 16.39
N SER A 194 26.33 43.50 17.40
CA SER A 194 25.77 43.96 18.67
C SER A 194 26.75 44.85 19.44
N ALA A 195 28.05 44.51 19.43
CA ALA A 195 29.09 45.32 20.07
C ALA A 195 29.30 46.65 19.33
N GLU A 196 29.42 46.62 18.00
CA GLU A 196 29.57 47.83 17.17
C GLU A 196 28.36 48.76 17.33
N TYR A 197 27.14 48.22 17.39
CA TYR A 197 25.94 48.99 17.65
C TYR A 197 25.94 49.64 19.04
N ALA A 198 26.35 48.91 20.08
CA ALA A 198 26.44 49.45 21.44
C ALA A 198 27.48 50.57 21.54
N GLU A 199 28.62 50.43 20.87
CA GLU A 199 29.64 51.48 20.76
C GLU A 199 29.12 52.71 20.04
N ALA A 200 28.53 52.55 18.85
CA ALA A 200 27.94 53.65 18.08
C ALA A 200 26.82 54.37 18.85
N LYS A 201 25.96 53.62 19.54
CA LYS A 201 24.89 54.13 20.41
C LYS A 201 25.47 54.99 21.55
N ASN A 202 26.53 54.52 22.21
CA ASN A 202 27.20 55.26 23.28
C ASN A 202 27.86 56.55 22.78
N VAL A 203 28.50 56.53 21.60
CA VAL A 203 29.10 57.72 20.99
C VAL A 203 28.02 58.75 20.64
N ALA A 204 26.94 58.34 19.98
CA ALA A 204 25.84 59.22 19.61
C ALA A 204 25.16 59.89 20.82
N ILE A 205 24.95 59.14 21.91
CA ILE A 205 24.38 59.69 23.15
C ILE A 205 25.34 60.68 23.83
N LYS A 206 26.65 60.41 23.83
CA LYS A 206 27.66 61.34 24.37
C LYS A 206 27.75 62.64 23.55
N GLU A 207 27.72 62.55 22.23
CA GLU A 207 27.72 63.72 21.34
C GLU A 207 26.44 64.54 21.53
N ALA A 208 25.27 63.90 21.57
CA ALA A 208 24.00 64.57 21.84
C ALA A 208 23.98 65.25 23.23
N SER A 209 24.62 64.64 24.23
CA SER A 209 24.74 65.22 25.58
C SER A 209 25.55 66.52 25.65
N SER A 210 26.40 66.77 24.66
CA SER A 210 27.17 68.02 24.58
C SER A 210 26.34 69.20 24.03
N ILE A 211 25.23 68.91 23.36
CA ILE A 211 24.40 69.88 22.63
C ILE A 211 23.03 70.08 23.31
N LEU A 212 22.45 69.05 23.93
CA LEU A 212 21.10 69.04 24.49
C LEU A 212 21.04 68.28 25.84
N ASP A 213 20.06 68.60 26.69
CA ASP A 213 19.79 67.84 27.91
C ASP A 213 19.15 66.47 27.57
N VAL A 214 19.88 65.40 27.86
CA VAL A 214 19.56 64.01 27.53
C VAL A 214 19.16 63.18 28.74
N GLN A 215 18.77 63.81 29.86
CA GLN A 215 18.20 63.12 31.03
C GLN A 215 17.09 62.13 30.66
N ASN A 216 16.22 62.49 29.71
CA ASN A 216 15.12 61.63 29.26
C ASN A 216 15.56 60.39 28.47
N ILE A 217 16.78 60.31 27.95
CA ILE A 217 17.26 59.15 27.16
C ILE A 217 18.40 58.39 27.84
N LYS A 218 18.79 58.77 29.07
CA LYS A 218 19.82 58.05 29.84
C LYS A 218 19.50 56.56 30.03
N HIS A 219 18.22 56.25 30.28
CA HIS A 219 17.71 54.89 30.42
C HIS A 219 17.93 54.03 29.15
N ILE A 220 18.06 54.66 27.98
CA ILE A 220 18.35 53.95 26.72
C ILE A 220 19.81 53.49 26.68
N SER A 221 20.74 54.18 27.36
CA SER A 221 22.14 53.74 27.46
C SER A 221 22.39 52.66 28.52
N GLU A 222 21.41 52.42 29.40
CA GLU A 222 21.54 51.54 30.56
C GLU A 222 21.21 50.06 30.28
N ASP A 223 20.81 49.71 29.05
CA ASP A 223 20.63 48.31 28.65
C ASP A 223 21.96 47.56 28.74
N LYS A 224 22.08 46.73 29.77
CA LYS A 224 23.30 45.96 30.10
C LYS A 224 23.45 44.68 29.28
N GLU A 225 22.36 44.17 28.71
CA GLU A 225 22.37 42.89 28.00
C GLU A 225 22.40 43.12 26.49
N LEU A 226 23.49 42.68 25.85
CA LEU A 226 23.62 42.69 24.41
C LEU A 226 22.79 41.55 23.81
N ILE A 227 22.13 41.80 22.68
CA ILE A 227 21.34 40.76 21.98
C ILE A 227 22.22 39.55 21.61
N GLY A 228 23.49 39.77 21.31
CA GLY A 228 24.46 38.69 21.06
C GLY A 228 24.69 37.77 22.26
N ASP A 229 24.68 38.31 23.48
CA ASP A 229 24.86 37.54 24.72
C ASP A 229 23.58 36.76 25.08
N VAL A 230 22.41 37.34 24.81
CA VAL A 230 21.11 36.66 24.98
C VAL A 230 20.97 35.48 24.01
N VAL A 231 21.35 35.67 22.74
CA VAL A 231 21.30 34.60 21.73
C VAL A 231 22.33 33.51 22.01
N GLU A 232 23.51 33.84 22.55
CA GLU A 232 24.49 32.84 23.00
C GLU A 232 23.94 31.96 24.12
N LYS A 233 23.27 32.56 25.10
CA LYS A 233 22.63 31.81 26.18
C LYS A 233 21.56 30.85 25.65
N ILE A 234 20.73 31.30 24.71
CA ILE A 234 19.70 30.46 24.08
C ILE A 234 20.33 29.30 23.29
N ALA A 235 21.40 29.56 22.54
CA ALA A 235 22.11 28.51 21.80
C ALA A 235 22.75 27.48 22.75
N GLY A 236 23.31 27.94 23.88
CA GLY A 236 23.84 27.08 24.95
C GLY A 236 22.76 26.22 25.60
N ASP A 237 21.63 26.82 26.00
CA ASP A 237 20.49 26.11 26.58
C ASP A 237 19.92 25.07 25.62
N TRP A 238 19.82 25.41 24.33
CA TRP A 238 19.42 24.48 23.27
C TRP A 238 20.39 23.30 23.15
N HIS A 239 21.70 23.55 23.17
CA HIS A 239 22.71 22.50 23.12
C HIS A 239 22.61 21.54 24.33
N VAL A 240 22.38 22.07 25.52
CA VAL A 240 22.19 21.28 26.74
C VAL A 240 20.93 20.42 26.67
N GLN A 241 19.81 20.98 26.20
CA GLN A 241 18.57 20.22 25.99
C GLN A 241 18.78 19.10 24.97
N LYS A 242 19.46 19.40 23.85
CA LYS A 242 19.79 18.44 22.81
C LYS A 242 20.67 17.29 23.33
N GLN A 243 21.71 17.60 24.10
CA GLN A 243 22.54 16.57 24.74
C GLN A 243 21.76 15.73 25.76
N THR A 244 20.87 16.36 26.54
CA THR A 244 20.03 15.65 27.51
C THR A 244 19.07 14.69 26.80
N PHE A 245 18.49 15.13 25.68
CA PHE A 245 17.66 14.30 24.82
C PHE A 245 18.43 13.08 24.29
N TYR A 246 19.65 13.27 23.77
CA TYR A 246 20.48 12.15 23.30
C TYR A 246 20.82 11.15 24.41
N LYS A 247 21.16 11.63 25.61
CA LYS A 247 21.45 10.76 26.77
C LYS A 247 20.22 9.98 27.26
N GLN A 248 19.04 10.59 27.23
CA GLN A 248 17.80 9.95 27.68
C GLN A 248 17.25 8.94 26.66
N THR A 249 17.46 9.20 25.37
CA THR A 249 16.95 8.36 24.28
C THR A 249 17.95 7.28 23.84
N GLY A 250 19.22 7.36 24.28
CA GLY A 250 20.28 6.42 23.87
C GLY A 250 20.78 6.65 22.44
N LEU A 251 20.28 7.68 21.74
CA LEU A 251 20.54 8.00 20.34
C LEU A 251 21.96 8.56 20.07
N GLY A 252 22.94 8.32 20.94
CA GLY A 252 24.27 8.93 20.84
C GLY A 252 25.44 8.08 21.33
N GLU A 253 25.24 6.83 21.74
CA GLU A 253 26.30 5.99 22.32
C GLU A 253 26.68 4.75 21.50
N THR A 254 26.11 4.52 20.31
CA THR A 254 26.49 3.29 19.58
C THR A 254 26.27 3.39 18.08
N ASP A 255 27.35 3.73 17.36
CA ASP A 255 27.50 3.50 15.91
C ASP A 255 27.31 2.00 15.57
N GLU A 256 27.49 1.11 16.55
CA GLU A 256 27.25 -0.34 16.38
C GLU A 256 25.76 -0.64 16.10
N TYR A 257 24.81 0.05 16.72
CA TYR A 257 23.38 -0.19 16.47
C TYR A 257 22.90 0.43 15.15
N GLU A 258 23.51 1.53 14.70
CA GLU A 258 23.26 2.05 13.34
C GLU A 258 23.79 1.09 12.28
N GLN A 259 25.00 0.53 12.47
CA GLN A 259 25.55 -0.49 11.56
C GLN A 259 24.77 -1.81 11.61
N GLU A 260 24.26 -2.23 12.77
CA GLU A 260 23.42 -3.41 12.93
C GLU A 260 22.03 -3.19 12.31
N LEU A 261 21.46 -1.98 12.40
CA LEU A 261 20.22 -1.59 11.72
C LEU A 261 20.41 -1.55 10.20
N GLU A 262 21.51 -0.98 9.69
CA GLU A 262 21.85 -0.98 8.27
C GLU A 262 22.06 -2.42 7.74
N GLN A 263 22.73 -3.29 8.50
CA GLN A 263 22.89 -4.70 8.13
C GLN A 263 21.56 -5.48 8.14
N LEU A 264 20.68 -5.23 9.11
CA LEU A 264 19.35 -5.86 9.16
C LEU A 264 18.45 -5.38 8.02
N LEU A 265 18.52 -4.09 7.68
CA LEU A 265 17.83 -3.54 6.51
C LEU A 265 18.36 -4.15 5.22
N LEU A 266 19.68 -4.32 5.07
CA LEU A 266 20.31 -4.94 3.90
C LEU A 266 20.06 -6.45 3.80
N GLN A 267 20.04 -7.19 4.90
CA GLN A 267 19.71 -8.63 4.92
C GLN A 267 18.27 -8.89 4.47
N GLN A 268 17.34 -7.95 4.72
CA GLN A 268 15.97 -8.04 4.24
C GLN A 268 15.85 -7.93 2.70
N TYR A 269 16.90 -7.47 2.01
CA TYR A 269 16.97 -7.41 0.55
C TYR A 269 17.74 -8.58 -0.08
N SER A 270 18.39 -9.46 0.70
CA SER A 270 19.23 -10.56 0.17
C SER A 270 18.61 -11.95 0.18
N ASP A 271 17.38 -12.11 0.70
CA ASP A 271 16.64 -13.39 0.67
C ASP A 271 15.82 -13.59 -0.61
N ASP A 272 15.91 -12.67 -1.59
CA ASP A 272 15.37 -12.82 -2.94
C ASP A 272 16.52 -13.09 -3.95
N ASP A 273 17.06 -14.32 -3.93
CA ASP A 273 17.77 -14.95 -5.07
C ASP A 273 17.46 -16.46 -5.12
#